data_AF-A0A0Q5F2A6-F1
#
_entry.id   AF-A0A0Q5F2A6-F1
#
_cell.length_a   1.000
_cell.length_b   1.000
_cell.length_c   1.000
_cell.angle_alpha   90.00
_cell.angle_beta   90.00
_cell.angle_gamma   90.00
#
_symmetry.space_group_name_H-M   'P 1'
#
loop_
_entity.id
_entity.type
_entity.pdbx_description
1 polymer ?
#
loop_
_entity_poly.entity_id
_entity_poly.type
_entity_poly.pdbx_seq_one_letter_code
_entity_poly.pdbx_strand_id
1 'polypeptide(L)'
;MSVANGTLSTVTSANGGLTWTATFTPKAATSDSTNLISLNNAGVSDAAGNAGSGTTVSNNYAIDILRPMASIEMSDLALRAGDTTTVTIIFSEAVNGFGNDDLSVENGTLSAVTSLDGGLTWTATFTPAADVTDASNLIVLNNAGVLDAAGNAGRGGTTSDSYAIDTLRPTATIVLADTALKAGETSLVTITFSEAVSGFTNADLSVANGTLSTVTSANGGLTWTLSVEGFYQLFIGDHHLQRSGERFHQR
;
A
#
# COMPACT_ATOMS: atom_id res chain seq x y z
N MET A 1 44.86 9.71 28.88
CA MET A 1 43.61 8.91 28.83
C MET A 1 43.31 8.57 27.39
N SER A 2 42.70 7.43 27.12
CA SER A 2 42.14 7.08 25.81
C SER A 2 40.66 6.73 25.97
N VAL A 3 39.90 6.97 24.90
CA VAL A 3 38.48 6.68 24.85
C VAL A 3 38.14 6.09 23.48
N ALA A 4 37.31 5.05 23.46
CA ALA A 4 36.76 4.52 22.21
C ALA A 4 35.58 5.38 21.76
N ASN A 5 35.34 5.44 20.44
CA ASN A 5 34.09 5.95 19.87
C ASN A 5 33.67 7.36 20.31
N GLY A 6 34.63 8.24 20.59
CA GLY A 6 34.35 9.63 20.90
C GLY A 6 35.58 10.41 21.31
N THR A 7 35.35 11.53 21.98
CA THR A 7 36.39 12.43 22.49
C THR A 7 36.08 12.85 23.92
N LEU A 8 37.12 13.20 24.66
CA LEU A 8 37.00 13.85 25.97
C LEU A 8 37.36 15.33 25.83
N SER A 9 36.62 16.19 26.50
CA SER A 9 37.02 17.59 26.69
C SER A 9 38.35 17.67 27.45
N THR A 10 38.91 18.87 27.55
CA THR A 10 40.01 19.14 28.49
C THR A 10 39.61 18.68 29.89
N VAL A 11 40.49 17.91 30.52
CA VAL A 11 40.29 17.42 31.88
C VAL A 11 40.62 18.55 32.86
N THR A 12 39.74 18.81 33.81
CA THR A 12 39.87 19.92 34.78
C THR A 12 39.69 19.44 36.21
N SER A 13 40.32 20.13 37.17
CA SER A 13 40.18 19.87 38.60
C SER A 13 39.93 21.17 39.35
N ALA A 14 38.96 21.16 40.27
CA ALA A 14 38.60 22.31 41.11
C ALA A 14 39.13 22.19 42.54
N ASN A 15 39.74 21.07 42.91
CA ASN A 15 40.14 20.74 44.28
C ASN A 15 41.63 20.38 44.39
N GLY A 16 42.47 21.01 43.57
CA GLY A 16 43.91 20.83 43.63
C GLY A 16 44.40 19.46 43.17
N GLY A 17 43.67 18.81 42.25
CA GLY A 17 44.12 17.58 41.60
C GLY A 17 43.59 16.27 42.21
N LEU A 18 42.67 16.35 43.18
CA LEU A 18 42.06 15.15 43.78
C LEU A 18 40.93 14.56 42.92
N THR A 19 40.13 15.41 42.28
CA THR A 19 39.06 15.00 41.37
C THR A 19 39.21 15.71 40.05
N TRP A 20 39.09 14.94 38.98
CA TRP A 20 39.23 15.40 37.62
C TRP A 20 37.96 15.09 36.84
N THR A 21 37.41 16.08 36.15
CA THR A 21 36.19 15.95 35.34
C THR A 21 36.47 16.31 33.88
N ALA A 22 35.83 15.58 32.98
CA ALA A 22 35.78 15.85 31.55
C ALA A 22 34.41 15.43 31.00
N THR A 23 33.99 16.07 29.92
CA THR A 23 32.78 15.68 29.18
C THR A 23 33.18 14.71 28.08
N PHE A 24 32.51 13.56 28.01
CA PHE A 24 32.61 12.65 26.88
C PHE A 24 31.60 13.05 25.80
N THR A 25 32.06 13.14 24.56
CA THR A 25 31.22 13.37 23.39
C THR A 25 31.37 12.18 22.44
N PRO A 26 30.33 11.36 22.26
CA PRO A 26 30.33 10.26 21.30
C PRO A 26 30.63 10.74 19.88
N LYS A 27 31.29 9.88 19.10
CA LYS A 27 31.47 10.07 17.67
C LYS A 27 30.12 9.86 16.98
N ALA A 28 29.72 10.80 16.12
CA ALA A 28 28.47 10.75 15.36
C ALA A 28 28.27 9.40 14.63
N ALA A 29 26.99 8.98 14.50
CA ALA A 29 26.57 7.76 13.80
C ALA A 29 27.28 6.47 14.29
N THR A 30 27.42 6.34 15.61
CA THR A 30 28.01 5.15 16.24
C THR A 30 26.94 4.40 17.04
N SER A 31 26.94 3.08 16.90
CA SER A 31 26.27 2.17 17.83
C SER A 31 27.31 1.14 18.30
N ASP A 32 27.56 1.10 19.60
CA ASP A 32 28.52 0.18 20.24
C ASP A 32 28.12 -0.02 21.71
N SER A 33 27.92 -1.27 22.11
CA SER A 33 27.51 -1.62 23.48
C SER A 33 28.68 -1.84 24.44
N THR A 34 29.93 -1.77 23.98
CA THR A 34 31.13 -2.28 24.67
C THR A 34 32.25 -1.25 24.81
N ASN A 35 31.94 -0.04 25.27
CA ASN A 35 32.92 1.03 25.36
C ASN A 35 33.54 1.16 26.76
N LEU A 36 34.82 1.54 26.82
CA LEU A 36 35.56 1.83 28.04
C LEU A 36 36.36 3.14 27.91
N ILE A 37 36.61 3.80 29.04
CA ILE A 37 37.61 4.87 29.17
C ILE A 37 38.81 4.29 29.92
N SER A 38 40.01 4.54 29.42
CA SER A 38 41.25 4.04 30.00
C SER A 38 42.17 5.20 30.43
N LEU A 39 42.70 5.10 31.64
CA LEU A 39 43.70 6.00 32.20
C LEU A 39 45.02 5.24 32.35
N ASN A 40 46.06 5.70 31.65
CA ASN A 40 47.43 5.28 31.92
C ASN A 40 47.97 6.08 33.11
N ASN A 41 48.20 5.41 34.24
CA ASN A 41 48.64 6.06 35.47
C ASN A 41 50.13 6.45 35.45
N ALA A 42 50.93 5.92 34.51
CA ALA A 42 52.34 6.28 34.37
C ALA A 42 52.54 7.76 33.98
N GLY A 43 51.52 8.40 33.38
CA GLY A 43 51.52 9.82 33.05
C GLY A 43 50.97 10.72 34.16
N VAL A 44 50.60 10.16 35.32
CA VAL A 44 50.05 10.90 36.47
C VAL A 44 51.09 10.90 37.58
N SER A 45 51.42 12.06 38.14
CA SER A 45 52.36 12.19 39.24
C SER A 45 51.77 12.98 40.40
N ASP A 46 52.17 12.65 41.62
CA ASP A 46 51.85 13.46 42.79
C ASP A 46 52.72 14.74 42.85
N ALA A 47 52.47 15.59 43.86
CA ALA A 47 53.22 16.84 44.05
C ALA A 47 54.71 16.64 44.36
N ALA A 48 55.11 15.45 44.84
CA ALA A 48 56.50 15.08 45.07
C ALA A 48 57.17 14.49 43.82
N GLY A 49 56.43 14.32 42.71
CA GLY A 49 56.93 13.80 41.45
C GLY A 49 56.88 12.28 41.33
N ASN A 50 56.23 11.57 42.26
CA ASN A 50 56.09 10.12 42.15
C ASN A 50 55.06 9.78 41.07
N ALA A 51 55.50 9.13 39.99
CA ALA A 51 54.60 8.66 38.93
C ALA A 51 53.77 7.45 39.40
N GLY A 52 52.51 7.41 38.98
CA GLY A 52 51.64 6.25 39.15
C GLY A 52 52.09 5.07 38.29
N SER A 53 51.41 3.94 38.43
CA SER A 53 51.70 2.72 37.67
C SER A 53 50.43 2.02 37.21
N GLY A 54 50.55 1.30 36.08
CA GLY A 54 49.48 0.52 35.48
C GLY A 54 48.40 1.34 34.78
N THR A 55 47.27 0.69 34.56
CA THR A 55 46.12 1.24 33.83
C THR A 55 44.86 1.07 34.67
N THR A 56 44.05 2.11 34.72
CA THR A 56 42.71 2.06 35.31
C THR A 56 41.67 2.16 34.20
N VAL A 57 40.61 1.36 34.28
CA VAL A 57 39.51 1.36 33.31
C VAL A 57 38.19 1.73 33.99
N SER A 58 37.31 2.39 33.24
CA SER A 58 35.95 2.69 33.70
C SER A 58 35.06 1.45 33.69
N ASN A 59 33.83 1.62 34.17
CA ASN A 59 32.71 0.73 33.86
C ASN A 59 32.46 0.74 32.34
N ASN A 60 31.76 -0.29 31.85
CA ASN A 60 31.23 -0.32 30.48
C ASN A 60 30.17 0.78 30.26
N TYR A 61 30.11 1.33 29.05
CA TYR A 61 29.00 2.16 28.59
C TYR A 61 28.62 1.82 27.15
N ALA A 62 27.34 2.03 26.83
CA ALA A 62 26.81 1.90 25.48
C ALA A 62 26.69 3.28 24.83
N ILE A 63 26.87 3.30 23.51
CA ILE A 63 26.55 4.43 22.65
C ILE A 63 25.55 3.89 21.64
N ASP A 64 24.43 4.58 21.48
CA ASP A 64 23.54 4.36 20.36
C ASP A 64 22.96 5.70 19.90
N ILE A 65 23.48 6.19 18.79
CA ILE A 65 23.07 7.45 18.18
C ILE A 65 22.84 7.29 16.68
N LEU A 66 22.73 6.05 16.20
CA LEU A 66 22.14 5.77 14.90
C LEU A 66 20.63 6.03 14.99
N ARG A 67 20.00 6.23 13.84
CA ARG A 67 18.57 6.49 13.77
C ARG A 67 17.96 5.42 12.87
N PRO A 68 16.72 5.02 13.13
CA PRO A 68 16.04 4.09 12.26
C PRO A 68 15.84 4.70 10.87
N MET A 69 16.20 3.93 9.84
CA MET A 69 15.85 4.15 8.44
C MET A 69 14.77 3.15 8.04
N ALA A 70 13.92 3.51 7.09
CA ALA A 70 12.82 2.66 6.63
C ALA A 70 12.80 2.51 5.11
N SER A 71 12.29 1.37 4.62
CA SER A 71 11.87 1.13 3.24
C SER A 71 10.45 0.57 3.21
N ILE A 72 9.69 0.85 2.16
CA ILE A 72 8.31 0.37 1.97
C ILE A 72 8.22 -0.36 0.64
N GLU A 73 7.77 -1.60 0.65
CA GLU A 73 7.57 -2.44 -0.52
C GLU A 73 6.11 -2.90 -0.59
N MET A 74 5.56 -3.02 -1.80
CA MET A 74 4.25 -3.61 -2.03
C MET A 74 4.38 -4.80 -2.98
N SER A 75 3.66 -5.88 -2.68
CA SER A 75 3.73 -7.12 -3.47
C SER A 75 3.09 -6.99 -4.86
N ASP A 76 2.17 -6.03 -5.03
CA ASP A 76 1.49 -5.74 -6.29
C ASP A 76 1.33 -4.22 -6.43
N LEU A 77 1.60 -3.71 -7.62
CA LEU A 77 1.57 -2.30 -7.97
C LEU A 77 0.44 -1.95 -8.95
N ALA A 78 -0.39 -2.91 -9.35
CA ALA A 78 -1.49 -2.69 -10.29
C ALA A 78 -2.80 -3.33 -9.79
N LEU A 79 -3.56 -2.56 -9.01
CA LEU A 79 -4.70 -3.07 -8.26
C LEU A 79 -6.03 -2.78 -8.95
N ARG A 80 -6.90 -3.79 -9.01
CA ARG A 80 -8.25 -3.69 -9.59
C ARG A 80 -9.33 -3.84 -8.53
N ALA A 81 -10.59 -3.65 -8.95
CA ALA A 81 -11.75 -3.81 -8.08
C ALA A 81 -11.78 -5.21 -7.43
N GLY A 82 -11.69 -5.25 -6.10
CA GLY A 82 -11.69 -6.49 -5.31
C GLY A 82 -10.31 -7.04 -4.97
N ASP A 83 -9.24 -6.45 -5.51
CA ASP A 83 -7.87 -6.84 -5.18
C ASP A 83 -7.46 -6.33 -3.79
N THR A 84 -6.46 -7.00 -3.22
CA THR A 84 -5.73 -6.53 -2.04
C THR A 84 -4.26 -6.87 -2.24
N THR A 85 -3.35 -6.12 -1.61
CA THR A 85 -1.91 -6.42 -1.66
C THR A 85 -1.27 -6.30 -0.30
N THR A 86 -0.15 -7.00 -0.11
CA THR A 86 0.63 -6.89 1.13
C THR A 86 1.61 -5.72 1.00
N VAL A 87 1.64 -4.89 2.03
CA VAL A 87 2.62 -3.81 2.22
C VAL A 87 3.57 -4.24 3.31
N THR A 88 4.87 -4.14 3.02
CA THR A 88 5.97 -4.49 3.92
C THR A 88 6.81 -3.26 4.19
N ILE A 89 6.90 -2.84 5.44
CA ILE A 89 7.83 -1.80 5.90
C ILE A 89 8.99 -2.49 6.63
N ILE A 90 10.22 -2.16 6.25
CA ILE A 90 11.43 -2.71 6.85
C ILE A 90 12.24 -1.57 7.45
N PHE A 91 12.61 -1.70 8.72
CA PHE A 91 13.49 -0.77 9.42
C PHE A 91 14.93 -1.30 9.49
N SER A 92 15.91 -0.39 9.50
CA SER A 92 17.34 -0.73 9.66
C SER A 92 17.69 -1.27 11.04
N GLU A 93 16.82 -1.06 12.03
CA GLU A 93 16.91 -1.53 13.40
C GLU A 93 15.49 -1.63 13.99
N ALA A 94 15.35 -2.33 15.11
CA ALA A 94 14.03 -2.52 15.72
C ALA A 94 13.47 -1.20 16.25
N VAL A 95 12.22 -0.89 15.87
CA VAL A 95 11.55 0.34 16.28
C VAL A 95 10.39 0.09 17.23
N ASN A 96 10.08 1.11 18.03
CA ASN A 96 8.86 1.23 18.82
C ASN A 96 8.09 2.52 18.42
N GLY A 97 6.83 2.60 18.82
CA GLY A 97 5.97 3.75 18.54
C GLY A 97 5.42 3.84 17.11
N PHE A 98 5.86 2.99 16.19
CA PHE A 98 5.33 2.93 14.82
C PHE A 98 3.89 2.40 14.78
N GLY A 99 3.03 3.09 14.04
CA GLY A 99 1.64 2.68 13.79
C GLY A 99 1.08 3.26 12.49
N ASN A 100 -0.19 2.94 12.20
CA ASN A 100 -0.88 3.44 11.01
C ASN A 100 -0.99 4.98 10.96
N ASP A 101 -0.98 5.66 12.11
CA ASP A 101 -1.03 7.13 12.19
C ASP A 101 0.25 7.81 11.65
N ASP A 102 1.34 7.05 11.54
CA ASP A 102 2.59 7.53 10.91
C ASP A 102 2.54 7.41 9.37
N LEU A 103 1.50 6.78 8.82
CA LEU A 103 1.36 6.51 7.39
C LEU A 103 0.27 7.38 6.76
N SER A 104 0.61 8.02 5.64
CA SER A 104 -0.35 8.58 4.69
C SER A 104 -0.50 7.62 3.53
N VAL A 105 -1.75 7.29 3.18
CA VAL A 105 -2.08 6.27 2.17
C VAL A 105 -3.01 6.90 1.14
N GLU A 106 -2.59 6.95 -0.12
CA GLU A 106 -3.41 7.48 -1.21
C GLU A 106 -4.37 6.41 -1.76
N ASN A 107 -5.61 6.80 -2.00
CA ASN A 107 -6.66 6.02 -2.68
C ASN A 107 -6.84 4.58 -2.14
N GLY A 108 -6.73 4.40 -0.83
CA GLY A 108 -6.99 3.13 -0.18
C GLY A 108 -6.83 3.16 1.33
N THR A 109 -6.86 1.98 1.94
CA THR A 109 -6.70 1.79 3.39
C THR A 109 -5.72 0.67 3.68
N LEU A 110 -5.01 0.77 4.80
CA LEU A 110 -4.22 -0.32 5.36
C LEU A 110 -4.96 -0.97 6.53
N SER A 111 -4.82 -2.29 6.67
CA SER A 111 -5.08 -2.96 7.94
C SER A 111 -4.14 -2.43 9.04
N ALA A 112 -4.39 -2.83 10.28
CA ALA A 112 -3.43 -2.59 11.36
C ALA A 112 -2.04 -3.12 10.95
N VAL A 113 -1.01 -2.29 11.10
CA VAL A 113 0.37 -2.74 10.92
C VAL A 113 0.75 -3.68 12.05
N THR A 114 1.42 -4.78 11.71
CA THR A 114 1.86 -5.78 12.70
C THR A 114 3.30 -6.20 12.46
N SER A 115 4.03 -6.50 13.52
CA SER A 115 5.39 -7.04 13.47
C SER A 115 5.46 -8.34 14.26
N LEU A 116 6.24 -9.30 13.73
CA LEU A 116 6.49 -10.60 14.36
C LEU A 116 7.96 -10.80 14.75
N ASP A 117 8.82 -9.82 14.45
CA ASP A 117 10.27 -9.87 14.65
C ASP A 117 10.77 -8.77 15.60
N GLY A 118 9.87 -8.25 16.44
CA GLY A 118 10.21 -7.27 17.46
C GLY A 118 10.38 -5.85 16.95
N GLY A 119 9.80 -5.53 15.78
CA GLY A 119 9.76 -4.18 15.24
C GLY A 119 10.75 -3.91 14.10
N LEU A 120 11.36 -4.94 13.51
CA LEU A 120 12.23 -4.79 12.33
C LEU A 120 11.40 -4.75 11.04
N THR A 121 10.45 -5.67 10.91
CA THR A 121 9.56 -5.78 9.75
C THR A 121 8.13 -5.64 10.20
N TRP A 122 7.39 -4.80 9.47
CA TRP A 122 5.98 -4.56 9.69
C TRP A 122 5.19 -4.85 8.42
N THR A 123 4.09 -5.58 8.56
CA THR A 123 3.21 -5.91 7.44
C THR A 123 1.79 -5.41 7.69
N ALA A 124 1.13 -5.03 6.59
CA ALA A 124 -0.29 -4.71 6.55
C ALA A 124 -0.87 -5.10 5.18
N THR A 125 -2.18 -5.32 5.14
CA THR A 125 -2.91 -5.50 3.89
C THR A 125 -3.44 -4.16 3.41
N PHE A 126 -3.08 -3.76 2.19
CA PHE A 126 -3.67 -2.64 1.49
C PHE A 126 -4.91 -3.06 0.71
N THR A 127 -5.96 -2.24 0.78
CA THR A 127 -7.19 -2.38 0.00
C THR A 127 -7.45 -1.06 -0.74
N PRO A 128 -7.52 -1.08 -2.08
CA PRO A 128 -7.80 0.13 -2.86
C PRO A 128 -9.21 0.65 -2.59
N ALA A 129 -9.37 1.97 -2.66
CA ALA A 129 -10.69 2.60 -2.65
C ALA A 129 -11.49 2.16 -3.89
N ALA A 130 -12.81 2.05 -3.74
CA ALA A 130 -13.70 1.77 -4.85
C ALA A 130 -13.86 2.99 -5.76
N ASP A 131 -14.22 2.75 -7.03
CA ASP A 131 -14.54 3.79 -8.01
C ASP A 131 -13.41 4.81 -8.28
N VAL A 132 -12.16 4.35 -8.25
CA VAL A 132 -10.97 5.15 -8.51
C VAL A 132 -10.21 4.61 -9.72
N THR A 133 -9.77 5.51 -10.60
CA THR A 133 -8.74 5.24 -11.60
C THR A 133 -7.61 6.26 -11.41
N ASP A 134 -6.46 5.81 -10.93
CA ASP A 134 -5.27 6.65 -10.71
C ASP A 134 -4.01 5.83 -10.99
N ALA A 135 -3.13 6.34 -11.85
CA ALA A 135 -1.92 5.64 -12.26
C ALA A 135 -0.71 5.88 -11.32
N SER A 136 -0.80 6.85 -10.41
CA SER A 136 0.35 7.25 -9.58
C SER A 136 -0.07 7.59 -8.16
N ASN A 137 -0.04 6.59 -7.29
CA ASN A 137 -0.35 6.69 -5.87
C ASN A 137 0.88 6.33 -5.04
N LEU A 138 0.97 6.84 -3.81
CA LEU A 138 2.05 6.57 -2.87
C LEU A 138 1.54 6.28 -1.45
N ILE A 139 2.31 5.44 -0.75
CA ILE A 139 2.29 5.36 0.72
C ILE A 139 3.49 6.13 1.24
N VAL A 140 3.25 7.04 2.18
CA VAL A 140 4.29 7.87 2.79
C VAL A 140 4.34 7.63 4.29
N LEU A 141 5.50 7.21 4.78
CA LEU A 141 5.82 7.11 6.20
C LEU A 141 6.47 8.40 6.68
N ASN A 142 5.94 8.98 7.76
CA ASN A 142 6.61 10.01 8.54
C ASN A 142 7.55 9.38 9.59
N ASN A 143 8.86 9.50 9.41
CA ASN A 143 9.83 8.86 10.29
C ASN A 143 10.03 9.60 11.63
N ALA A 144 9.47 10.80 11.83
CA ALA A 144 9.76 11.63 13.00
C ALA A 144 9.17 11.07 14.32
N GLY A 145 8.11 10.26 14.25
CA GLY A 145 7.48 9.61 15.40
C GLY A 145 8.03 8.22 15.72
N VAL A 146 8.84 7.66 14.82
CA VAL A 146 9.36 6.29 14.93
C VAL A 146 10.70 6.32 15.67
N LEU A 147 10.76 5.60 16.79
CA LEU A 147 11.91 5.60 17.71
C LEU A 147 12.56 4.22 17.73
N ASP A 148 13.89 4.18 17.84
CA ASP A 148 14.58 2.94 18.20
C ASP A 148 14.49 2.64 19.72
N ALA A 149 15.19 1.60 20.17
CA ALA A 149 15.25 1.24 21.58
C ALA A 149 16.02 2.25 22.46
N ALA A 150 16.94 3.00 21.88
CA ALA A 150 17.73 4.04 22.55
C ALA A 150 17.01 5.40 22.60
N GLY A 151 15.87 5.53 21.92
CA GLY A 151 15.06 6.74 21.84
C GLY A 151 15.50 7.71 20.74
N ASN A 152 16.30 7.25 19.76
CA ASN A 152 16.61 8.08 18.60
C ASN A 152 15.44 8.03 17.62
N ALA A 153 14.87 9.20 17.34
CA ALA A 153 13.82 9.33 16.33
C ALA A 153 14.40 9.23 14.92
N GLY A 154 13.64 8.60 14.01
CA GLY A 154 13.86 8.71 12.58
C GLY A 154 13.74 10.15 12.09
N ARG A 155 14.03 10.38 10.80
CA ARG A 155 13.99 11.72 10.21
C ARG A 155 13.43 11.71 8.80
N GLY A 156 12.66 12.74 8.47
CA GLY A 156 12.08 12.93 7.14
C GLY A 156 10.93 11.97 6.88
N GLY A 157 10.73 11.63 5.61
CA GLY A 157 9.74 10.64 5.21
C GLY A 157 10.33 9.59 4.28
N THR A 158 9.70 8.42 4.27
CA THR A 158 9.99 7.32 3.35
C THR A 158 8.77 7.12 2.47
N THR A 159 8.97 6.99 1.17
CA THR A 159 7.90 6.73 0.20
C THR A 159 8.00 5.31 -0.34
N SER A 160 6.87 4.68 -0.63
CA SER A 160 6.82 3.43 -1.40
C SER A 160 7.20 3.65 -2.87
N ASP A 161 7.30 2.55 -3.62
CA ASP A 161 7.12 2.60 -5.07
C ASP A 161 5.73 3.11 -5.43
N SER A 162 5.60 3.69 -6.62
CA SER A 162 4.32 4.15 -7.17
C SER A 162 3.44 2.96 -7.53
N TYR A 163 2.15 3.04 -7.20
CA TYR A 163 1.16 2.04 -7.59
C TYR A 163 -0.01 2.65 -8.36
N ALA A 164 -0.61 1.84 -9.22
CA ALA A 164 -1.79 2.15 -10.00
C ALA A 164 -3.02 1.44 -9.41
N ILE A 165 -4.15 2.14 -9.47
CA ILE A 165 -5.46 1.66 -9.06
C ILE A 165 -6.42 1.84 -10.22
N ASP A 166 -7.17 0.79 -10.53
CA ASP A 166 -8.30 0.82 -11.45
C ASP A 166 -9.48 0.00 -10.90
N THR A 167 -10.25 0.62 -10.01
CA THR A 167 -11.45 0.04 -9.39
C THR A 167 -12.75 0.59 -9.96
N LEU A 168 -12.68 1.54 -10.89
CA LEU A 168 -13.85 2.04 -11.59
C LEU A 168 -14.48 0.91 -12.42
N ARG A 169 -15.81 0.82 -12.37
CA ARG A 169 -16.55 -0.21 -13.08
C ARG A 169 -17.18 0.36 -14.36
N PRO A 170 -17.26 -0.43 -15.45
CA PRO A 170 -17.94 0.01 -16.65
C PRO A 170 -19.44 0.24 -16.38
N THR A 171 -19.94 1.38 -16.83
CA THR A 171 -21.37 1.68 -16.94
C THR A 171 -21.76 1.73 -18.41
N ALA A 172 -23.05 1.57 -18.73
CA ALA A 172 -23.54 1.56 -20.10
C ALA A 172 -24.77 2.45 -20.30
N THR A 173 -24.88 3.03 -21.48
CA THR A 173 -26.08 3.69 -22.00
C THR A 173 -26.52 3.02 -23.29
N ILE A 174 -27.84 2.99 -23.55
CA ILE A 174 -28.41 2.35 -24.74
C ILE A 174 -29.34 3.35 -25.42
N VAL A 175 -29.17 3.52 -26.73
CA VAL A 175 -29.99 4.39 -27.56
C VAL A 175 -30.50 3.61 -28.77
N LEU A 176 -31.79 3.72 -29.04
CA LEU A 176 -32.41 3.25 -30.29
C LEU A 176 -32.57 4.44 -31.24
N ALA A 177 -32.18 4.27 -32.50
CA ALA A 177 -32.34 5.30 -33.53
C ALA A 177 -33.83 5.57 -33.85
N ASP A 178 -34.62 4.50 -33.88
CA ASP A 178 -36.09 4.54 -33.96
C ASP A 178 -36.69 3.74 -32.79
N THR A 179 -37.60 4.38 -32.05
CA THR A 179 -38.30 3.79 -30.90
C THR A 179 -39.70 3.28 -31.23
N ALA A 180 -40.19 3.47 -32.47
CA ALA A 180 -41.55 3.15 -32.89
C ALA A 180 -41.58 2.15 -34.06
N LEU A 181 -40.99 0.98 -33.84
CA LEU A 181 -40.85 -0.08 -34.84
C LEU A 181 -42.18 -0.74 -35.20
N LYS A 182 -42.44 -0.90 -36.51
CA LYS A 182 -43.49 -1.78 -37.05
C LYS A 182 -42.93 -3.16 -37.38
N ALA A 183 -43.85 -4.08 -37.74
CA ALA A 183 -43.50 -5.44 -38.12
C ALA A 183 -42.49 -5.46 -39.28
N GLY A 184 -41.36 -6.14 -39.08
CA GLY A 184 -40.30 -6.26 -40.10
C GLY A 184 -39.47 -4.99 -40.30
N GLU A 185 -39.70 -3.94 -39.51
CA GLU A 185 -38.78 -2.79 -39.46
C GLU A 185 -37.61 -3.10 -38.51
N THR A 186 -36.44 -2.50 -38.81
CA THR A 186 -35.25 -2.60 -37.97
C THR A 186 -34.83 -1.23 -37.44
N SER A 187 -34.32 -1.18 -36.21
CA SER A 187 -33.74 0.03 -35.60
C SER A 187 -32.31 -0.25 -35.20
N LEU A 188 -31.42 0.72 -35.42
CA LEU A 188 -30.06 0.67 -34.92
C LEU A 188 -30.09 0.88 -33.40
N VAL A 189 -29.51 -0.06 -32.67
CA VAL A 189 -29.21 0.02 -31.25
C VAL A 189 -27.73 0.38 -31.09
N THR A 190 -27.47 1.45 -30.36
CA THR A 190 -26.13 1.88 -29.97
C THR A 190 -25.97 1.75 -28.47
N ILE A 191 -24.98 0.97 -28.03
CA ILE A 191 -24.62 0.79 -26.64
C ILE A 191 -23.26 1.46 -26.41
N THR A 192 -23.20 2.40 -25.48
CA THR A 192 -21.96 3.14 -25.16
C THR A 192 -21.58 2.87 -23.72
N PHE A 193 -20.35 2.36 -23.52
CA PHE A 193 -19.79 2.13 -22.19
C PHE A 193 -18.93 3.31 -21.73
N SER A 194 -18.82 3.52 -20.41
CA SER A 194 -17.96 4.56 -19.81
C SER A 194 -16.47 4.28 -19.94
N GLU A 195 -16.10 3.02 -20.20
CA GLU A 195 -14.75 2.54 -20.47
C GLU A 195 -14.84 1.37 -21.45
N ALA A 196 -13.71 1.01 -22.07
CA ALA A 196 -13.70 -0.05 -23.08
C ALA A 196 -13.98 -1.42 -22.44
N VAL A 197 -15.02 -2.11 -22.90
CA VAL A 197 -15.35 -3.46 -22.44
C VAL A 197 -14.96 -4.51 -23.47
N SER A 198 -14.55 -5.68 -23.02
CA SER A 198 -14.27 -6.86 -23.86
C SER A 198 -15.21 -8.00 -23.52
N GLY A 199 -15.36 -8.97 -24.43
CA GLY A 199 -16.23 -10.13 -24.21
C GLY A 199 -17.73 -9.85 -24.29
N PHE A 200 -18.15 -8.63 -24.64
CA PHE A 200 -19.55 -8.30 -24.85
C PHE A 200 -20.09 -8.91 -26.14
N THR A 201 -21.13 -9.72 -26.02
CA THR A 201 -21.73 -10.50 -27.11
C THR A 201 -23.26 -10.47 -27.05
N ASN A 202 -23.91 -11.05 -28.06
CA ASN A 202 -25.38 -11.21 -28.05
C ASN A 202 -25.90 -12.09 -26.89
N ALA A 203 -25.05 -12.91 -26.26
CA ALA A 203 -25.45 -13.69 -25.10
C ALA A 203 -25.72 -12.82 -23.85
N ASP A 204 -25.12 -11.62 -23.82
CA ASP A 204 -25.29 -10.64 -22.73
C ASP A 204 -26.52 -9.76 -22.94
N LEU A 205 -27.27 -9.99 -24.03
CA LEU A 205 -28.42 -9.20 -24.43
C LEU A 205 -29.68 -10.07 -24.49
N SER A 206 -30.77 -9.53 -23.94
CA SER A 206 -32.11 -10.09 -24.10
C SER A 206 -33.01 -9.07 -24.78
N VAL A 207 -33.75 -9.50 -25.79
CA VAL A 207 -34.79 -8.69 -26.43
C VAL A 207 -36.13 -9.40 -26.29
N ALA A 208 -37.16 -8.68 -25.86
CA ALA A 208 -38.51 -9.20 -25.86
C ALA A 208 -39.15 -8.97 -27.24
N ASN A 209 -39.80 -9.99 -27.80
CA ASN A 209 -40.58 -9.89 -29.04
C ASN A 209 -39.80 -9.32 -30.24
N GLY A 210 -38.52 -9.66 -30.35
CA GLY A 210 -37.64 -9.20 -31.42
C GLY A 210 -36.49 -10.16 -31.67
N THR A 211 -35.71 -9.87 -32.70
CA THR A 211 -34.39 -10.50 -32.96
C THR A 211 -33.32 -9.43 -32.96
N LEU A 212 -32.13 -9.80 -32.52
CA LEU A 212 -30.93 -8.96 -32.56
C LEU A 212 -30.00 -9.44 -33.67
N SER A 213 -29.42 -8.51 -34.42
CA SER A 213 -28.27 -8.81 -35.26
C SER A 213 -27.03 -9.05 -34.40
N THR A 214 -25.94 -9.52 -35.03
CA THR A 214 -24.64 -9.62 -34.39
C THR A 214 -24.23 -8.26 -33.81
N VAL A 215 -23.80 -8.25 -32.55
CA VAL A 215 -23.23 -7.08 -31.91
C VAL A 215 -21.78 -6.87 -32.36
N THR A 216 -21.42 -5.64 -32.70
CA THR A 216 -20.10 -5.30 -33.26
C THR A 216 -19.56 -4.03 -32.63
N SER A 217 -18.24 -3.91 -32.52
CA SER A 217 -17.55 -2.68 -32.08
C SER A 217 -16.41 -2.37 -33.03
N ALA A 218 -16.24 -1.09 -33.35
CA ALA A 218 -15.17 -0.59 -34.22
C ALA A 218 -14.11 0.23 -33.47
N ASN A 219 -14.30 0.45 -32.17
CA ASN A 219 -13.49 1.35 -31.36
C ASN A 219 -12.95 0.69 -30.09
N GLY A 220 -12.62 -0.61 -30.19
CA GLY A 220 -11.97 -1.34 -29.11
C GLY A 220 -12.86 -1.58 -27.89
N GLY A 221 -14.19 -1.52 -28.04
CA GLY A 221 -15.13 -1.86 -26.96
C GLY A 221 -15.81 -0.70 -26.26
N LEU A 222 -15.58 0.55 -26.66
CA LEU A 222 -16.28 1.73 -26.10
C LEU A 222 -17.72 1.85 -26.60
N THR A 223 -17.97 1.50 -27.86
CA THR A 223 -19.30 1.54 -28.47
C THR A 223 -19.57 0.27 -29.23
N TRP A 224 -20.77 -0.26 -29.03
CA TRP A 224 -21.26 -1.48 -29.66
C TRP A 224 -22.56 -1.20 -30.41
N THR A 225 -22.64 -1.67 -31.65
CA THR A 225 -23.79 -1.48 -32.53
C THR A 225 -24.37 -2.80 -32.97
N LEU A 226 -25.70 -2.85 -33.01
CA LEU A 226 -26.51 -3.95 -33.53
C LEU A 226 -27.85 -3.41 -34.03
N SER A 227 -28.57 -4.18 -34.82
CA SER A 227 -29.96 -3.87 -35.19
C SER A 227 -30.92 -4.74 -34.39
N VAL A 228 -32.06 -4.17 -34.03
CA VAL A 228 -33.22 -4.91 -33.50
C VAL A 228 -34.34 -4.91 -34.53
N GLU A 229 -34.94 -6.06 -34.78
CA GLU A 229 -36.15 -6.21 -35.61
C GLU A 229 -37.37 -6.47 -34.71
N GLY A 230 -38.46 -5.74 -34.92
CA GLY A 230 -39.70 -5.91 -34.17
C GLY A 230 -40.59 -7.01 -34.75
N PHE A 231 -41.05 -7.95 -33.91
CA PHE A 231 -42.13 -8.88 -34.25
C PHE A 231 -43.43 -8.51 -33.55
N TYR A 232 -44.57 -8.67 -34.24
CA TYR A 232 -45.82 -8.92 -33.55
C TYR A 232 -45.86 -10.41 -33.20
N GLN A 233 -46.17 -10.75 -31.94
CA GLN A 233 -46.89 -12.01 -31.73
C GLN A 233 -48.28 -11.81 -32.33
N LEU A 234 -48.49 -12.32 -33.54
CA LEU A 234 -49.81 -12.46 -34.10
C LEU A 234 -50.56 -13.53 -33.29
N PHE A 235 -51.28 -13.12 -32.25
CA PHE A 235 -52.43 -13.88 -31.82
C PHE A 235 -53.56 -13.57 -32.81
N ILE A 236 -53.79 -14.48 -33.76
CA ILE A 236 -55.08 -14.51 -34.43
C ILE A 236 -56.10 -14.95 -33.37
N GLY A 237 -56.98 -14.03 -32.95
CA GLY A 237 -58.10 -14.35 -32.07
C GLY A 237 -59.19 -15.11 -32.82
N ASP A 238 -59.54 -16.27 -32.24
CA ASP A 238 -60.80 -17.02 -32.23
C ASP A 238 -61.47 -17.45 -33.56
N HIS A 239 -61.41 -18.76 -33.85
CA HIS A 239 -62.60 -19.65 -34.01
C HIS A 239 -62.22 -21.15 -34.17
N HIS A 240 -62.64 -21.98 -33.18
CA HIS A 240 -62.98 -23.43 -33.22
C HIS A 240 -61.84 -24.47 -33.44
N LEU A 241 -61.59 -25.51 -32.63
CA LEU A 241 -62.27 -26.31 -31.58
C LEU A 241 -61.16 -26.97 -30.70
N GLN A 242 -61.32 -27.47 -29.47
CA GLN A 242 -62.41 -27.69 -28.53
C GLN A 242 -61.76 -28.00 -27.17
N ARG A 243 -62.37 -27.57 -26.06
CA ARG A 243 -62.14 -28.24 -24.77
C ARG A 243 -63.19 -29.35 -24.61
N SER A 244 -62.71 -30.53 -24.19
CA SER A 244 -63.45 -31.68 -23.64
C SER A 244 -64.04 -32.70 -24.63
N GLY A 245 -63.56 -33.96 -24.52
CA GLY A 245 -64.42 -35.15 -24.67
C GLY A 245 -64.00 -36.21 -25.70
N GLU A 246 -63.21 -37.18 -25.24
CA GLU A 246 -63.31 -38.63 -25.49
C GLU A 246 -63.80 -39.25 -26.83
N ARG A 247 -62.94 -40.16 -27.35
CA ARG A 247 -63.19 -41.45 -28.05
C ARG A 247 -63.72 -41.41 -29.50
N PHE A 248 -63.47 -42.36 -30.40
CA PHE A 248 -62.94 -43.73 -30.37
C PHE A 248 -62.25 -43.98 -31.72
N HIS A 249 -61.20 -44.81 -31.75
CA HIS A 249 -60.84 -45.56 -32.96
C HIS A 249 -61.99 -46.49 -33.36
N GLN A 250 -62.34 -46.55 -34.65
CA GLN A 250 -62.31 -47.81 -35.40
C GLN A 250 -62.59 -47.64 -36.90
N ARG A 251 -61.62 -48.19 -37.67
CA ARG A 251 -61.62 -48.70 -39.04
C ARG A 251 -61.83 -47.72 -40.19
#